data_AF-A0A2T8FF34-F1
#
_entry.id   AF-A0A2T8FF34-F1
#
_cell.length_a   1.000
_cell.length_b   1.000
_cell.length_c   1.000
_cell.angle_alpha   90.00
_cell.angle_beta   90.00
_cell.angle_gamma   90.00
#
_symmetry.space_group_name_H-M   'P 1'
#
loop_
_entity.id
_entity.type
_entity.pdbx_description
1 polymer ?
#
loop_
_entity_poly.entity_id
_entity_poly.type
_entity_poly.pdbx_seq_one_letter_code
_entity_poly.pdbx_strand_id
1 'polypeptide(L)'
;MIAVLTQAVRPTARTIAWRPVAGVAAGLVLLSVLLVEEDRAQMVMAWLGAAVTASLLVAAIRDRASRLLAAVPTPLSARRLLRLAIVAPVPVAVLVLVVGLRQPDGPLPLLGDVTALTLAGLGVASWMADERGVAWGAGLPLAWVAGAQFGNSSAGAVGDALLWWHTDSLVVGAIAAGCVLLGARR
;
A
#
# COMPACT_ATOMS: atom_id res chain seq x y z
N MET A 1 -0.36 19.84 21.74
CA MET A 1 -0.66 19.13 20.47
C MET A 1 -0.58 17.62 20.62
N ILE A 2 0.49 17.06 21.20
CA ILE A 2 0.68 15.61 21.41
C ILE A 2 -0.49 14.98 22.20
N ALA A 3 -0.85 15.54 23.37
CA ALA A 3 -1.92 14.99 24.21
C ALA A 3 -3.30 14.88 23.50
N VAL A 4 -3.63 15.83 22.63
CA VAL A 4 -4.87 15.82 21.84
C VAL A 4 -4.85 14.69 20.81
N LEU A 5 -3.70 14.47 20.16
CA LEU A 5 -3.52 13.36 19.22
C LEU A 5 -3.60 12.01 19.96
N THR A 6 -2.96 11.88 21.12
CA THR A 6 -3.02 10.64 21.93
C THR A 6 -4.44 10.30 22.36
N GLN A 7 -5.22 11.29 22.79
CA GLN A 7 -6.64 11.12 23.13
C GLN A 7 -7.49 10.74 21.92
N ALA A 8 -7.14 11.21 20.72
CA ALA A 8 -7.83 10.89 19.48
C ALA A 8 -7.49 9.49 18.91
N VAL A 9 -6.40 8.84 19.35
CA VAL A 9 -5.98 7.52 18.82
C VAL A 9 -7.07 6.47 19.03
N ARG A 10 -7.53 6.28 20.27
CA ARG A 10 -8.48 5.22 20.61
C ARG A 10 -9.83 5.33 19.87
N PRO A 11 -10.51 6.50 19.82
CA PRO A 11 -11.74 6.61 19.06
C PRO A 11 -11.50 6.43 17.56
N THR A 12 -10.40 6.97 17.03
CA THR A 12 -10.03 6.79 15.61
C THR A 12 -9.83 5.33 15.28
N ALA A 13 -9.09 4.59 16.11
CA ALA A 13 -8.86 3.16 15.93
C ALA A 13 -10.17 2.36 15.92
N ARG A 14 -11.15 2.69 16.77
CA ARG A 14 -12.46 2.01 16.80
C ARG A 14 -13.31 2.23 15.56
N THR A 15 -13.11 3.34 14.84
CA THR A 15 -13.84 3.61 13.59
C THR A 15 -13.29 2.88 12.37
N ILE A 16 -12.12 2.24 12.50
CA ILE A 16 -11.53 1.46 11.43
C ILE A 16 -12.26 0.13 11.33
N ALA A 17 -12.66 -0.24 10.11
CA ALA A 17 -13.21 -1.57 9.84
C ALA A 17 -12.07 -2.60 9.88
N TRP A 18 -11.71 -3.07 11.07
CA TRP A 18 -10.61 -4.02 11.27
C TRP A 18 -10.84 -5.39 10.62
N ARG A 19 -12.11 -5.78 10.39
CA ARG A 19 -12.44 -7.08 9.79
C ARG A 19 -11.85 -7.27 8.37
N PRO A 20 -12.09 -6.38 7.39
CA PRO A 20 -11.45 -6.51 6.08
C PRO A 20 -9.93 -6.39 6.18
N VAL A 21 -9.41 -5.55 7.08
CA VAL A 21 -7.95 -5.42 7.30
C VAL A 21 -7.33 -6.74 7.74
N ALA A 22 -7.90 -7.36 8.77
CA ALA A 22 -7.45 -8.63 9.31
C ALA A 22 -7.65 -9.78 8.32
N GLY A 23 -8.78 -9.81 7.59
CA GLY A 23 -9.06 -10.83 6.59
C GLY A 23 -8.05 -10.80 5.44
N VAL A 24 -7.72 -9.61 4.94
CA VAL A 24 -6.72 -9.45 3.87
C VAL A 24 -5.31 -9.80 4.39
N ALA A 25 -4.95 -9.35 5.60
CA ALA A 25 -3.66 -9.68 6.20
C ALA A 25 -3.50 -11.20 6.42
N ALA A 26 -4.51 -11.85 7.01
CA ALA A 26 -4.51 -13.29 7.26
C ALA A 26 -4.51 -14.09 5.95
N GLY A 27 -5.31 -13.69 4.97
CA GLY A 27 -5.35 -14.31 3.65
C GLY A 27 -4.00 -14.22 2.95
N LEU A 28 -3.33 -13.07 3.04
CA LEU A 28 -2.01 -12.90 2.48
C LEU A 28 -0.97 -13.81 3.15
N VAL A 29 -0.91 -13.83 4.47
CA VAL A 29 0.00 -14.73 5.21
C VAL A 29 -0.28 -16.19 4.87
N LEU A 30 -1.55 -16.61 4.82
CA LEU A 30 -1.93 -17.96 4.44
C LEU A 30 -1.45 -18.31 3.03
N LEU A 31 -1.67 -17.40 2.07
CA LEU A 31 -1.22 -17.59 0.69
C LEU A 31 0.32 -17.63 0.61
N SER A 32 1.02 -16.83 1.44
CA SER A 32 2.47 -16.86 1.56
C SER A 32 2.98 -18.21 2.04
N VAL A 33 2.32 -18.84 3.02
CA VAL A 33 2.68 -20.17 3.54
C VAL A 33 2.40 -21.23 2.47
N LEU A 34 1.25 -21.17 1.80
CA LEU A 34 0.87 -22.17 0.79
C LEU A 34 1.80 -22.18 -0.43
N LEU A 35 2.33 -21.02 -0.81
CA LEU A 35 3.21 -20.90 -1.97
C LEU A 35 4.71 -21.07 -1.62
N VAL A 36 5.07 -21.57 -0.42
CA VAL A 36 6.47 -21.63 0.06
C VAL A 36 7.42 -22.31 -0.94
N GLU A 37 6.94 -23.32 -1.64
CA GLU A 37 7.77 -24.22 -2.44
C GLU A 37 7.90 -23.85 -3.92
N GLU A 38 7.18 -22.83 -4.41
CA GLU A 38 7.29 -22.41 -5.81
C GLU A 38 8.38 -21.34 -6.02
N ASP A 39 9.30 -21.58 -6.96
CA ASP A 39 10.35 -20.61 -7.33
C ASP A 39 9.78 -19.26 -7.81
N ARG A 40 8.56 -19.24 -8.36
CA ARG A 40 7.87 -17.99 -8.76
C ARG A 40 7.17 -17.27 -7.62
N ALA A 41 7.08 -17.87 -6.44
CA ALA A 41 6.29 -17.34 -5.34
C ALA A 41 6.89 -16.07 -4.71
N GLN A 42 8.20 -15.85 -4.80
CA GLN A 42 8.84 -14.64 -4.27
C GLN A 42 8.30 -13.38 -4.95
N MET A 43 8.14 -13.44 -6.28
CA MET A 43 7.64 -12.33 -7.08
C MET A 43 6.14 -12.09 -6.82
N VAL A 44 5.33 -13.15 -6.85
CA VAL A 44 3.88 -13.09 -6.59
C VAL A 44 3.57 -12.53 -5.19
N MET A 45 4.41 -12.85 -4.19
CA MET A 45 4.26 -12.37 -2.82
C MET A 45 4.60 -10.89 -2.64
N ALA A 46 5.61 -10.37 -3.35
CA ALA A 46 5.88 -8.94 -3.37
C ALA A 46 4.66 -8.16 -3.91
N TRP A 47 3.99 -8.71 -4.92
CA TRP A 47 2.85 -8.06 -5.57
C TRP A 47 1.60 -8.07 -4.71
N LEU A 48 1.31 -9.22 -4.10
CA LEU A 48 0.24 -9.33 -3.12
C LEU A 48 0.52 -8.43 -1.92
N GLY A 49 1.77 -8.39 -1.43
CA GLY A 49 2.19 -7.52 -0.34
C GLY A 49 1.96 -6.04 -0.65
N ALA A 50 2.38 -5.59 -1.83
CA ALA A 50 2.16 -4.23 -2.30
C ALA A 50 0.67 -3.89 -2.48
N ALA A 51 -0.11 -4.78 -3.10
CA ALA A 51 -1.53 -4.58 -3.33
C ALA A 51 -2.34 -4.55 -2.03
N VAL A 52 -1.99 -5.41 -1.07
CA VAL A 52 -2.59 -5.43 0.26
C VAL A 52 -2.21 -4.19 1.05
N THR A 53 -0.95 -3.78 1.01
CA THR A 53 -0.48 -2.56 1.66
C THR A 53 -1.19 -1.33 1.09
N ALA A 54 -1.28 -1.23 -0.24
CA ALA A 54 -2.02 -0.16 -0.91
C ALA A 54 -3.52 -0.20 -0.54
N SER A 55 -4.17 -1.37 -0.59
CA SER A 55 -5.59 -1.51 -0.25
C SER A 55 -5.87 -1.13 1.21
N LEU A 56 -4.99 -1.52 2.13
CA LEU A 56 -5.09 -1.22 3.56
C LEU A 56 -4.92 0.27 3.84
N LEU A 57 -3.92 0.90 3.23
CA LEU A 57 -3.68 2.32 3.42
C LEU A 57 -4.78 3.17 2.78
N VAL A 58 -5.30 2.77 1.62
CA VAL A 58 -6.39 3.49 0.97
C VAL A 58 -7.72 3.28 1.70
N ALA A 59 -7.97 2.10 2.28
CA ALA A 59 -9.08 1.88 3.20
C ALA A 59 -8.96 2.73 4.48
N ALA A 60 -7.73 2.93 5.00
CA ALA A 60 -7.48 3.78 6.16
C ALA A 60 -7.77 5.26 5.88
N ILE A 61 -7.46 5.73 4.66
CA ILE A 61 -7.68 7.12 4.22
C ILE A 61 -9.18 7.44 4.09
N ARG A 62 -10.04 6.44 3.82
CA ARG A 62 -11.50 6.65 3.82
C ARG A 62 -12.04 6.92 5.22
N ASP A 63 -12.18 8.20 5.53
CA ASP A 63 -12.88 8.65 6.72
C ASP A 63 -14.41 8.60 6.50
N ARG A 64 -15.01 7.42 6.69
CA ARG A 64 -16.49 7.29 6.73
C ARG A 64 -17.13 8.19 7.81
N ALA A 65 -16.37 8.58 8.83
CA ALA A 65 -16.81 9.49 9.87
C ALA A 65 -16.57 10.97 9.52
N SER A 66 -16.00 11.29 8.34
CA SER A 66 -15.76 12.69 7.92
C SER A 66 -17.02 13.55 7.97
N ARG A 67 -18.17 12.99 7.57
CA ARG A 67 -19.48 13.66 7.65
C ARG A 67 -19.93 13.90 9.09
N LEU A 68 -19.63 12.96 9.99
CA LEU A 68 -19.97 13.04 11.42
C LEU A 68 -19.03 13.96 12.19
N LEU A 69 -17.79 14.09 11.74
CA LEU A 69 -16.73 14.87 12.38
C LEU A 69 -16.53 16.25 11.70
N ALA A 70 -17.41 16.65 10.79
CA ALA A 70 -17.37 17.95 10.13
C ALA A 70 -17.47 19.12 11.15
N ALA A 71 -18.14 18.88 12.28
CA ALA A 71 -18.31 19.86 13.35
C ALA A 71 -17.05 20.08 14.22
N VAL A 72 -16.06 19.20 14.15
CA VAL A 72 -14.85 19.31 14.98
C VAL A 72 -13.78 20.09 14.19
N PRO A 73 -13.14 21.12 14.78
CA PRO A 73 -12.15 21.98 14.11
C PRO A 73 -10.78 21.30 14.00
N THR A 74 -10.72 20.10 13.45
CA THR A 74 -9.47 19.42 13.10
C THR A 74 -9.33 19.35 11.59
N PRO A 75 -8.17 19.74 11.03
CA PRO A 75 -7.96 19.69 9.60
C PRO A 75 -8.06 18.25 9.09
N LEU A 76 -8.71 18.06 7.93
CA LEU A 76 -8.93 16.75 7.32
C LEU A 76 -7.62 15.98 7.08
N SER A 77 -6.55 16.70 6.72
CA SER A 77 -5.21 16.15 6.53
C SER A 77 -4.65 15.51 7.79
N ALA A 78 -4.79 16.16 8.97
CA ALA A 78 -4.30 15.62 10.23
C ALA A 78 -5.03 14.32 10.63
N ARG A 79 -6.34 14.24 10.37
CA ARG A 79 -7.12 13.01 10.65
C ARG A 79 -6.73 11.86 9.73
N ARG A 80 -6.51 12.15 8.44
CA ARG A 80 -6.02 11.15 7.47
C ARG A 80 -4.64 10.64 7.85
N LEU A 81 -3.73 11.53 8.23
CA LEU A 81 -2.39 11.17 8.70
C LEU A 81 -2.43 10.34 9.98
N LEU A 82 -3.28 10.69 10.95
CA LEU A 82 -3.44 9.92 12.18
C LEU A 82 -3.98 8.50 11.90
N ARG A 83 -5.00 8.37 11.04
CA ARG A 83 -5.53 7.07 10.62
C ARG A 83 -4.47 6.23 9.90
N LEU A 84 -3.71 6.86 9.00
CA LEU A 84 -2.62 6.21 8.29
C LEU A 84 -1.54 5.73 9.27
N ALA A 85 -1.15 6.56 10.24
CA ALA A 85 -0.19 6.19 11.28
C ALA A 85 -0.67 5.03 12.17
N ILE A 86 -1.99 4.91 12.41
CA ILE A 86 -2.57 3.80 13.17
C ILE A 86 -2.60 2.51 12.34
N VAL A 87 -2.87 2.58 11.03
CA VAL A 87 -3.01 1.40 10.17
C VAL A 87 -1.66 0.92 9.62
N ALA A 88 -0.75 1.83 9.29
CA ALA A 88 0.54 1.54 8.67
C ALA A 88 1.39 0.44 9.36
N PRO A 89 1.38 0.29 10.71
CA PRO A 89 2.11 -0.79 11.36
C PRO A 89 1.66 -2.19 10.93
N VAL A 90 0.38 -2.37 10.56
CA VAL A 90 -0.18 -3.67 10.20
C VAL A 90 0.40 -4.23 8.90
N PRO A 91 0.33 -3.53 7.75
CA PRO A 91 0.94 -4.03 6.53
C PRO A 91 2.47 -4.12 6.63
N VAL A 92 3.12 -3.24 7.41
CA VAL A 92 4.57 -3.34 7.66
C VAL A 92 4.88 -4.65 8.39
N ALA A 93 4.14 -4.97 9.46
CA ALA A 93 4.33 -6.23 10.19
C ALA A 93 4.06 -7.45 9.31
N VAL A 94 3.01 -7.41 8.48
CA VAL A 94 2.70 -8.48 7.52
C VAL A 94 3.84 -8.63 6.51
N LEU A 95 4.34 -7.53 5.94
CA LEU A 95 5.44 -7.57 4.98
C LEU A 95 6.71 -8.16 5.60
N VAL A 96 7.07 -7.71 6.80
CA VAL A 96 8.23 -8.24 7.54
C VAL A 96 8.08 -9.74 7.81
N LEU A 97 6.88 -10.18 8.20
CA LEU A 97 6.60 -11.60 8.41
C LEU A 97 6.76 -12.40 7.12
N VAL A 98 6.20 -11.92 6.01
CA VAL A 98 6.25 -12.61 4.71
C VAL A 98 7.68 -12.70 4.17
N VAL A 99 8.44 -11.61 4.28
CA VAL A 99 9.85 -11.58 3.87
C VAL A 99 10.68 -12.51 4.76
N GLY A 100 10.50 -12.44 6.08
CA GLY A 100 11.24 -13.28 7.04
C GLY A 100 10.95 -14.78 6.87
N LEU A 101 9.74 -15.16 6.46
CA LEU A 101 9.39 -16.55 6.15
C LEU A 101 10.05 -17.08 4.87
N ARG A 102 10.54 -16.21 3.98
CA ARG A 102 11.02 -16.60 2.64
C ARG A 102 12.50 -16.43 2.41
N GLN A 103 13.12 -15.44 3.05
CA GLN A 103 14.53 -15.14 2.90
C GLN A 103 15.12 -14.80 4.27
N PRO A 104 15.34 -15.81 5.14
CA PRO A 104 15.95 -15.58 6.44
C PRO A 104 17.36 -14.95 6.33
N ASP A 105 18.08 -15.23 5.23
CA ASP A 105 19.48 -14.82 5.04
C ASP A 105 19.71 -13.94 3.78
N GLY A 106 18.65 -13.55 3.07
CA GLY A 106 18.75 -12.81 1.80
C GLY A 106 18.82 -11.29 1.98
N PRO A 107 19.45 -10.54 1.05
CA PRO A 107 19.30 -9.08 1.02
C PRO A 107 17.83 -8.70 0.88
N LEU A 108 17.46 -7.45 1.17
CA LEU A 108 16.07 -6.95 1.17
C LEU A 108 15.63 -6.23 -0.14
N PRO A 109 16.01 -6.64 -1.38
CA PRO A 109 15.64 -5.89 -2.58
C PRO A 109 14.11 -5.84 -2.78
N LEU A 110 13.39 -6.85 -2.27
CA LEU A 110 11.93 -6.91 -2.22
C LEU A 110 11.30 -5.71 -1.49
N LEU A 111 12.02 -5.10 -0.54
CA LEU A 111 11.51 -4.00 0.26
C LEU A 111 11.47 -2.69 -0.54
N GLY A 112 12.44 -2.47 -1.45
CA GLY A 112 12.45 -1.33 -2.38
C GLY A 112 11.28 -1.40 -3.36
N ASP A 113 11.04 -2.58 -3.92
CA ASP A 113 9.96 -2.85 -4.86
C ASP A 113 8.58 -2.66 -4.24
N VAL A 114 8.37 -3.26 -3.07
CA VAL A 114 7.10 -3.17 -2.36
C VAL A 114 6.82 -1.73 -1.92
N THR A 115 7.85 -1.00 -1.47
CA THR A 115 7.67 0.42 -1.10
C THR A 115 7.36 1.27 -2.32
N ALA A 116 8.03 1.06 -3.46
CA ALA A 116 7.75 1.76 -4.71
C ALA A 116 6.30 1.53 -5.20
N LEU A 117 5.86 0.27 -5.26
CA LEU A 117 4.49 -0.09 -5.67
C LEU A 117 3.42 0.43 -4.71
N THR A 118 3.70 0.39 -3.40
CA THR A 118 2.81 0.94 -2.38
C THR A 118 2.64 2.45 -2.54
N LEU A 119 3.76 3.17 -2.71
CA LEU A 119 3.75 4.61 -2.92
C LEU A 119 3.04 4.97 -4.23
N ALA A 120 3.23 4.20 -5.29
CA ALA A 120 2.53 4.41 -6.57
C ALA A 120 1.01 4.28 -6.40
N GLY A 121 0.56 3.23 -5.71
CA GLY A 121 -0.86 3.04 -5.37
C GLY A 121 -1.43 4.17 -4.53
N LEU A 122 -0.68 4.62 -3.51
CA LEU A 122 -1.04 5.78 -2.70
C LEU A 122 -1.11 7.08 -3.52
N GLY A 123 -0.17 7.26 -4.46
CA GLY A 123 -0.13 8.41 -5.36
C GLY A 123 -1.41 8.48 -6.17
N VAL A 124 -1.77 7.39 -6.85
CA VAL A 124 -3.02 7.30 -7.62
C VAL A 124 -4.26 7.52 -6.75
N ALA A 125 -4.30 6.89 -5.57
CA ALA A 125 -5.42 7.05 -4.65
C ALA A 125 -5.56 8.50 -4.15
N SER A 126 -4.44 9.20 -3.92
CA SER A 126 -4.44 10.58 -3.44
C SER A 126 -4.99 11.58 -4.46
N TRP A 127 -4.91 11.26 -5.76
CA TRP A 127 -5.42 12.09 -6.85
C TRP A 127 -6.88 11.84 -7.22
N MET A 128 -7.49 10.75 -6.73
CA MET A 128 -8.89 10.44 -6.97
C MET A 128 -9.76 10.81 -5.76
N ALA A 129 -10.69 11.74 -5.95
CA ALA A 129 -11.58 12.22 -4.89
C ALA A 129 -12.68 11.20 -4.48
N ASP A 130 -12.93 10.19 -5.32
CA ASP A 130 -14.09 9.32 -5.21
C ASP A 130 -13.80 7.93 -4.64
N GLU A 131 -14.89 7.20 -4.40
CA GLU A 131 -14.86 5.79 -4.02
C GLU A 131 -13.98 4.91 -4.92
N ARG A 132 -13.83 5.31 -6.19
CA ARG A 132 -13.02 4.63 -7.19
C ARG A 132 -11.52 4.71 -6.90
N GLY A 133 -11.04 5.69 -6.13
CA GLY A 133 -9.63 5.84 -5.78
C GLY A 133 -9.04 4.63 -5.04
N VAL A 134 -9.86 3.90 -4.29
CA VAL A 134 -9.47 2.63 -3.66
C VAL A 134 -9.20 1.56 -4.70
N ALA A 135 -10.13 1.39 -5.64
CA ALA A 135 -10.03 0.37 -6.67
C ALA A 135 -8.84 0.65 -7.60
N TRP A 136 -8.61 1.93 -7.95
CA TRP A 136 -7.47 2.32 -8.79
C TRP A 136 -6.14 2.29 -8.03
N GLY A 137 -6.09 2.74 -6.78
CA GLY A 137 -4.87 2.69 -5.97
C GLY A 137 -4.41 1.26 -5.66
N ALA A 138 -5.36 0.32 -5.51
CA ALA A 138 -5.05 -1.10 -5.35
C ALA A 138 -4.80 -1.81 -6.69
N GLY A 139 -5.61 -1.48 -7.71
CA GLY A 139 -5.61 -2.15 -9.00
C GLY A 139 -4.46 -1.74 -9.90
N LEU A 140 -3.97 -0.50 -9.82
CA LEU A 140 -2.90 -0.02 -10.69
C LEU A 140 -1.55 -0.68 -10.40
N PRO A 141 -1.09 -0.84 -9.15
CA PRO A 141 0.11 -1.63 -8.86
C PRO A 141 -0.03 -3.07 -9.36
N LEU A 142 -1.20 -3.69 -9.18
CA LEU A 142 -1.48 -5.05 -9.67
C LEU A 142 -1.45 -5.13 -11.20
N ALA A 143 -2.06 -4.17 -11.89
CA ALA A 143 -2.10 -4.12 -13.34
C ALA A 143 -0.73 -3.84 -13.95
N TRP A 144 0.06 -2.95 -13.34
CA TRP A 144 1.43 -2.65 -13.76
C TRP A 144 2.29 -3.89 -13.65
N VAL A 145 2.24 -4.55 -12.49
CA VAL A 145 2.93 -5.81 -12.24
C VAL A 145 2.49 -6.90 -13.21
N ALA A 146 1.19 -7.12 -13.38
CA ALA A 146 0.67 -8.12 -14.31
C ALA A 146 1.13 -7.81 -15.74
N GLY A 147 1.11 -6.53 -16.14
CA GLY A 147 1.65 -6.06 -17.40
C GLY A 147 3.13 -6.39 -17.56
N ALA A 148 3.94 -6.21 -16.52
CA ALA A 148 5.36 -6.56 -16.55
C ALA A 148 5.62 -8.07 -16.69
N GLN A 149 4.67 -8.91 -16.26
CA GLN A 149 4.78 -10.37 -16.36
C GLN A 149 4.33 -10.93 -17.70
N PHE A 150 3.22 -10.40 -18.21
CA PHE A 150 2.69 -10.82 -19.51
C PHE A 150 3.33 -10.06 -20.67
N GLY A 151 4.01 -8.95 -20.37
CA GLY A 151 4.88 -8.25 -21.29
C GLY A 151 6.11 -9.09 -21.57
N ASN A 152 6.02 -9.98 -22.55
CA ASN A 152 7.21 -10.61 -23.11
C ASN A 152 8.22 -9.53 -23.50
N SER A 153 9.51 -9.83 -23.37
CA SER A 153 10.61 -9.00 -23.87
C SER A 153 10.49 -8.65 -25.37
N SER A 154 9.58 -9.30 -26.10
CA SER A 154 9.16 -8.96 -27.46
C SER A 154 8.29 -7.68 -27.57
N ALA A 155 7.85 -7.09 -26.45
CA ALA A 155 7.06 -5.86 -26.43
C ALA A 155 7.90 -4.58 -26.66
N GLY A 156 9.23 -4.73 -26.81
CA GLY A 156 10.15 -3.60 -27.02
C GLY A 156 10.07 -2.57 -25.90
N ALA A 157 10.05 -1.29 -26.27
CA ALA A 157 10.06 -0.17 -25.32
C ALA A 157 8.94 -0.19 -24.27
N VAL A 158 7.79 -0.84 -24.56
CA VAL A 158 6.69 -0.99 -23.59
C VAL A 158 7.04 -2.01 -22.51
N GLY A 159 7.70 -3.10 -22.86
CA GLY A 159 8.21 -4.08 -21.90
C GLY A 159 9.28 -3.48 -20.99
N ASP A 160 10.20 -2.71 -21.58
CA ASP A 160 11.25 -2.02 -20.82
C ASP A 160 10.66 -1.00 -19.84
N ALA A 161 9.66 -0.21 -20.26
CA ALA A 161 8.97 0.72 -19.38
C ALA A 161 8.19 0.01 -18.25
N LEU A 162 7.62 -1.16 -18.54
CA LEU A 162 6.90 -1.98 -17.55
C LEU A 162 7.84 -2.65 -16.54
N LEU A 163 9.09 -2.92 -16.91
CA LEU A 163 10.11 -3.49 -16.01
C LEU A 163 10.90 -2.42 -15.26
N TRP A 164 10.83 -1.16 -15.70
CA TRP A 164 11.65 -0.06 -15.17
C TRP A 164 11.55 0.11 -13.64
N TRP A 165 10.38 -0.17 -13.06
CA TRP A 165 10.19 -0.09 -11.61
C TRP A 165 11.02 -1.08 -10.81
N HIS A 166 11.41 -2.22 -11.39
CA HIS A 166 12.22 -3.23 -10.72
C HIS A 166 13.70 -2.85 -10.74
N THR A 167 14.16 -2.22 -11.83
CA THR A 167 15.53 -1.69 -11.95
C THR A 167 15.77 -0.43 -11.13
N ASP A 168 14.79 0.48 -11.06
CA ASP A 168 14.93 1.80 -10.44
C ASP A 168 13.83 2.06 -9.39
N SER A 169 13.57 1.08 -8.52
CA SER A 169 12.48 1.13 -7.54
C SER A 169 12.52 2.37 -6.63
N LEU A 170 13.72 2.84 -6.26
CA LEU A 170 13.88 4.07 -5.46
C LEU A 170 13.42 5.33 -6.22
N VAL A 171 13.68 5.42 -7.52
CA VAL A 171 13.28 6.55 -8.36
C VAL A 171 11.76 6.56 -8.50
N VAL A 172 11.16 5.39 -8.77
CA VAL A 172 9.70 5.25 -8.84
C VAL A 172 9.06 5.60 -7.50
N GLY A 173 9.62 5.12 -6.39
CA GLY A 173 9.16 5.46 -5.05
C GLY A 173 9.24 6.97 -4.76
N ALA A 174 10.33 7.63 -5.14
CA ALA A 174 10.50 9.07 -4.95
C ALA A 174 9.48 9.89 -5.76
N ILE A 175 9.26 9.53 -7.03
CA ILE A 175 8.25 10.17 -7.89
C ILE A 175 6.85 9.97 -7.28
N ALA A 176 6.54 8.74 -6.89
CA ALA A 176 5.24 8.41 -6.31
C ALA A 176 5.00 9.13 -4.97
N ALA A 177 6.02 9.25 -4.11
CA ALA A 177 5.95 10.06 -2.91
C ALA A 177 5.70 11.54 -3.22
N GLY A 178 6.35 12.09 -4.26
CA GLY A 178 6.06 13.42 -4.78
C GLY A 178 4.60 13.58 -5.21
N CYS A 179 4.05 12.61 -5.95
CA CYS A 179 2.64 12.58 -6.35
C CYS A 179 1.69 12.54 -5.14
N VAL A 180 2.01 11.74 -4.11
CA VAL A 180 1.25 11.71 -2.84
C VAL A 180 1.25 13.07 -2.17
N LEU A 181 2.42 13.71 -2.04
CA LEU A 181 2.56 15.02 -1.41
C LEU A 181 1.82 16.12 -2.18
N LEU A 182 1.84 16.08 -3.50
CA LEU A 182 1.11 17.02 -4.36
C LEU A 182 -0.41 16.78 -4.33
N GLY A 183 -0.84 15.52 -4.37
CA GLY A 183 -2.25 15.13 -4.27
C GLY A 183 -2.86 15.51 -2.92
N ALA A 184 -2.10 15.36 -1.83
CA ALA A 184 -2.54 15.74 -0.47
C ALA A 184 -2.77 17.25 -0.27
N ARG A 185 -2.31 18.12 -1.20
CA ARG A 185 -2.51 19.57 -1.15
C ARG A 185 -3.78 20.04 -1.88
N ARG A 186 -4.45 19.16 -2.63
CA ARG A 186 -5.72 19.43 -3.31
C ARG A 186 -6.90 19.08 -2.40
#